data_AF-A0A5B7TMK0-F1
#
_entry.id   AF-A0A5B7TMK0-F1
#
_cell.length_a   1.000
_cell.length_b   1.000
_cell.length_c   1.000
_cell.angle_alpha   90.00
_cell.angle_beta   90.00
_cell.angle_gamma   90.00
#
_symmetry.space_group_name_H-M   'P 1'
#
loop_
_entity.id
_entity.type
_entity.pdbx_description
1 polymer ?
#
loop_
_entity_poly.entity_id
_entity_poly.type
_entity_poly.pdbx_seq_one_letter_code
_entity_poly.pdbx_strand_id
1 'polypeptide(L)'
;MARVCLDYGHGGEDSGAVYKGRFEKDDNLELSLKVAEELRRHGVIVGETRTADTTLSLKDRTLFANKGNFNYFISFHRNAYMPEKTNGAETYVYIIGREKSKELAKKIQTSLVGLGFADRRNTSSNNRF
;
A
#
# COMPACT_ATOMS: atom_id res chain seq x y z
N MET A 1 14.34 14.57 -8.30
CA MET A 1 13.85 13.19 -8.53
C MET A 1 12.85 12.83 -7.44
N ALA A 2 11.70 12.25 -7.78
CA ALA A 2 10.76 11.78 -6.75
C ALA A 2 11.33 10.54 -6.03
N ARG A 3 11.18 10.49 -4.71
CA ARG A 3 11.55 9.36 -3.85
C ARG A 3 10.29 8.83 -3.19
N VAL A 4 9.99 7.54 -3.36
CA VAL A 4 8.79 6.91 -2.78
C VAL A 4 9.20 5.73 -1.93
N CYS A 5 8.69 5.67 -0.70
CA CYS A 5 8.72 4.48 0.13
C CYS A 5 7.48 3.65 -0.19
N LEU A 6 7.69 2.41 -0.59
CA LEU A 6 6.63 1.42 -0.72
C LEU A 6 6.70 0.48 0.48
N ASP A 7 5.57 0.33 1.17
CA ASP A 7 5.43 -0.59 2.29
C ASP A 7 4.56 -1.78 1.90
N TYR A 8 5.12 -2.97 2.03
CA TYR A 8 4.45 -4.18 1.59
C TYR A 8 3.77 -4.75 2.83
N GLY A 9 2.47 -4.50 2.99
CA GLY A 9 1.73 -4.84 4.19
C GLY A 9 1.93 -6.30 4.61
N HIS A 10 1.92 -6.55 5.93
CA HIS A 10 2.12 -7.87 6.53
C HIS A 10 3.50 -8.49 6.20
N GLY A 11 3.68 -9.81 6.41
CA GLY A 11 4.91 -10.54 6.12
C GLY A 11 5.34 -11.47 7.25
N GLY A 12 6.01 -12.56 6.88
CA GLY A 12 6.49 -13.60 7.79
C GLY A 12 5.33 -14.25 8.55
N GLU A 13 5.35 -14.08 9.87
CA GLU A 13 4.34 -14.62 10.79
C GLU A 13 2.98 -13.90 10.69
N ASP A 14 2.97 -12.67 10.18
CA ASP A 14 1.74 -11.93 9.91
C ASP A 14 1.28 -12.22 8.48
N SER A 15 0.23 -13.04 8.34
CA SER A 15 -0.34 -13.40 7.04
C SER A 15 -1.22 -12.31 6.42
N GLY A 16 -1.68 -11.35 7.22
CA GLY A 16 -2.85 -10.54 6.91
C GLY A 16 -4.09 -11.40 6.67
N ALA A 17 -5.02 -10.90 5.85
CA ALA A 17 -6.23 -11.62 5.48
C ALA A 17 -5.93 -12.93 4.71
N VAL A 18 -6.69 -13.97 5.02
CA VAL A 18 -6.55 -15.30 4.40
C VAL A 18 -7.86 -15.74 3.78
N TYR A 19 -7.83 -16.17 2.52
CA TYR A 19 -9.00 -16.72 1.83
C TYR A 19 -8.61 -17.81 0.83
N LYS A 20 -9.18 -19.02 1.00
CA LYS A 20 -8.96 -20.17 0.09
C LYS A 20 -7.47 -20.42 -0.25
N GLY A 21 -6.60 -20.36 0.75
CA GLY A 21 -5.15 -20.59 0.59
C GLY A 21 -4.36 -19.40 0.03
N ARG A 22 -5.01 -18.26 -0.22
CA ARG A 22 -4.34 -17.00 -0.56
C ARG A 22 -4.09 -16.18 0.70
N PHE A 23 -2.90 -15.62 0.80
CA PHE A 23 -2.48 -14.78 1.93
C PHE A 23 -2.26 -13.35 1.43
N GLU A 24 -2.79 -12.38 2.17
CA GLU A 24 -2.61 -10.96 1.86
C GLU A 24 -1.12 -10.58 1.79
N LYS A 25 -0.28 -11.11 2.68
CA LYS A 25 1.17 -10.83 2.68
C LYS A 25 1.86 -11.17 1.34
N ASP A 26 1.44 -12.24 0.68
CA ASP A 26 2.05 -12.75 -0.55
C ASP A 26 1.59 -11.91 -1.74
N ASP A 27 0.29 -11.61 -1.78
CA ASP A 27 -0.29 -10.78 -2.81
C ASP A 27 0.19 -9.32 -2.74
N ASN A 28 0.38 -8.78 -1.52
CA ASN A 28 1.02 -7.48 -1.34
C ASN A 28 2.47 -7.50 -1.83
N LEU A 29 3.24 -8.55 -1.50
CA LEU A 29 4.63 -8.67 -1.96
C LEU A 29 4.72 -8.69 -3.49
N GLU A 30 3.93 -9.55 -4.14
CA GLU A 30 3.95 -9.71 -5.58
C GLU A 30 3.54 -8.42 -6.31
N LEU A 31 2.45 -7.78 -5.89
CA LEU A 31 1.97 -6.54 -6.49
C LEU A 31 3.00 -5.41 -6.32
N SER A 32 3.49 -5.23 -5.10
CA SER A 32 4.35 -4.09 -4.81
C SER A 32 5.72 -4.19 -5.46
N LEU A 33 6.28 -5.39 -5.64
CA LEU A 33 7.50 -5.60 -6.43
C LEU A 33 7.32 -5.12 -7.89
N LYS A 34 6.19 -5.47 -8.52
CA LYS A 34 5.87 -5.01 -9.89
C LYS A 34 5.70 -3.49 -9.96
N VAL A 35 5.05 -2.89 -8.95
CA VAL A 35 4.93 -1.43 -8.85
C VAL A 35 6.29 -0.77 -8.66
N ALA A 36 7.17 -1.33 -7.83
CA ALA A 36 8.51 -0.81 -7.61
C ALA A 36 9.36 -0.83 -8.90
N GLU A 37 9.29 -1.92 -9.66
CA GLU A 37 9.94 -2.04 -10.97
C GLU A 37 9.42 -0.99 -11.94
N GLU A 38 8.10 -0.85 -12.06
CA GLU A 38 7.50 0.13 -12.98
C GLU A 38 7.87 1.57 -12.59
N LEU A 39 7.79 1.92 -11.30
CA LEU A 39 8.20 3.25 -10.83
C LEU A 39 9.67 3.55 -11.16
N ARG A 40 10.57 2.56 -11.00
CA ARG A 40 11.99 2.70 -11.37
C ARG A 40 12.17 2.92 -12.87
N ARG A 41 11.39 2.24 -13.73
CA ARG A 41 11.41 2.47 -15.19
C ARG A 41 11.04 3.90 -15.57
N HIS A 42 10.24 4.59 -14.74
CA HIS A 42 9.90 6.01 -14.90
C HIS A 42 10.79 6.97 -14.11
N GLY A 43 11.97 6.51 -13.65
CA GLY A 43 12.97 7.36 -13.00
C GLY A 43 12.67 7.72 -11.53
N VAL A 44 11.72 7.05 -10.88
CA VAL A 44 11.43 7.23 -9.45
C VAL A 44 12.42 6.43 -8.62
N ILE A 45 12.95 7.04 -7.57
CA ILE A 45 13.77 6.34 -6.57
C ILE A 45 12.81 5.62 -5.61
N VAL A 46 12.91 4.31 -5.54
CA VAL A 46 12.01 3.47 -4.72
C VAL A 46 12.79 2.85 -3.57
N GLY A 47 12.31 3.07 -2.34
CA GLY A 47 12.68 2.29 -1.16
C GLY A 47 11.55 1.35 -0.78
N GLU A 48 11.89 0.13 -0.37
CA GLU A 48 10.94 -0.97 -0.12
C GLU A 48 11.14 -1.43 1.33
N THR A 49 10.08 -1.49 2.14
CA THR A 49 10.21 -1.90 3.56
C THR A 49 10.62 -3.36 3.70
N ARG A 50 10.25 -4.20 2.74
CA ARG A 50 10.70 -5.59 2.56
C ARG A 50 10.70 -5.95 1.08
N THR A 51 11.45 -6.96 0.69
CA THR A 51 11.45 -7.53 -0.69
C THR A 51 11.33 -9.06 -0.69
N ALA A 52 11.09 -9.64 0.48
CA ALA A 52 10.86 -11.06 0.70
C ALA A 52 9.77 -11.27 1.78
N ASP A 53 9.35 -12.51 1.96
CA ASP A 53 8.44 -12.88 3.04
C ASP A 53 9.17 -12.84 4.39
N THR A 54 9.05 -11.71 5.10
CA THR A 54 9.78 -11.44 6.34
C THR A 54 8.88 -10.69 7.32
N THR A 55 8.97 -11.03 8.60
CA THR A 55 8.25 -10.33 9.66
C THR A 55 8.84 -8.93 9.84
N LEU A 56 7.99 -7.91 9.78
CA LEU A 56 8.40 -6.52 9.98
C LEU A 56 7.36 -5.77 10.83
N SER A 57 7.80 -5.19 11.94
CA SER A 57 6.92 -4.46 12.85
C SER A 57 6.49 -3.11 12.25
N LEU A 58 5.35 -2.58 12.71
CA LEU A 58 4.90 -1.24 12.32
C LEU A 58 5.93 -0.15 12.65
N LYS A 59 6.67 -0.35 13.75
CA LYS A 59 7.75 0.56 14.16
C LYS A 59 8.91 0.52 13.15
N ASP A 60 9.30 -0.66 12.67
CA ASP A 60 10.41 -0.77 11.73
C ASP A 60 10.04 -0.18 10.36
N ARG A 61 8.81 -0.39 9.90
CA ARG A 61 8.25 0.23 8.69
C ARG A 61 8.35 1.76 8.74
N THR A 62 7.87 2.34 9.84
CA THR A 62 7.88 3.80 10.03
C THR A 62 9.29 4.34 10.22
N LEU A 63 10.18 3.63 10.92
CA LEU A 63 11.59 4.02 11.05
C LEU A 63 12.32 4.01 9.70
N PHE A 64 12.09 2.99 8.87
CA PHE A 64 12.62 2.92 7.52
C PHE A 64 12.17 4.12 6.68
N ALA A 65 10.86 4.39 6.66
CA ALA A 65 10.28 5.51 5.92
C ALA A 65 10.83 6.88 6.40
N ASN A 66 10.91 7.09 7.71
CA ASN A 66 11.37 8.36 8.27
C ASN A 66 12.88 8.61 8.03
N LYS A 67 13.70 7.56 7.92
CA LYS A 67 15.15 7.68 7.65
C LYS A 67 15.47 7.90 6.18
N GLY A 68 14.64 7.42 5.25
CA GLY A 68 14.99 7.36 3.81
C GLY A 68 14.77 8.65 3.00
N ASN A 69 14.36 9.75 3.64
CA ASN A 69 14.05 11.05 3.01
C ASN A 69 13.12 10.91 1.79
N PHE A 70 12.01 10.18 1.97
CA PHE A 70 11.02 9.95 0.92
C PHE A 70 10.02 11.11 0.83
N ASN A 71 9.51 11.37 -0.37
CA ASN A 71 8.45 12.34 -0.61
C ASN A 71 7.06 11.78 -0.32
N TYR A 72 6.89 10.47 -0.54
CA TYR A 72 5.64 9.75 -0.33
C TYR A 72 5.92 8.41 0.34
N PHE A 73 4.97 7.96 1.14
CA PHE A 73 4.88 6.61 1.68
C PHE A 73 3.56 6.02 1.19
N ILE A 74 3.62 4.84 0.57
CA ILE A 74 2.46 4.13 0.02
C ILE A 74 2.50 2.72 0.59
N SER A 75 1.51 2.36 1.39
CA SER A 75 1.36 0.99 1.90
C SER A 75 0.31 0.24 1.09
N PHE A 76 0.61 -1.02 0.76
CA PHE A 76 -0.25 -1.90 0.00
C PHE A 76 -0.88 -2.94 0.92
N HIS A 77 -2.20 -3.04 0.85
CA HIS A 77 -3.03 -3.96 1.62
C HIS A 77 -4.19 -4.45 0.77
N ARG A 78 -4.82 -5.53 1.23
CA ARG A 78 -6.09 -6.01 0.68
C ARG A 78 -7.12 -6.13 1.77
N ASN A 79 -8.19 -5.37 1.61
CA ASN A 79 -9.28 -5.35 2.56
C ASN A 79 -10.02 -6.70 2.57
N ALA A 80 -10.55 -7.09 3.74
CA ALA A 80 -11.27 -8.33 3.93
C ALA A 80 -12.52 -8.09 4.79
N TYR A 81 -13.68 -8.19 4.17
CA TYR A 81 -14.98 -8.09 4.83
C TYR A 81 -16.04 -8.84 4.03
N MET A 82 -16.75 -9.79 4.65
CA MET A 82 -17.78 -10.62 4.00
C MET A 82 -17.35 -11.15 2.60
N PRO A 83 -16.51 -12.20 2.55
CA PRO A 83 -15.98 -12.75 1.30
C PRO A 83 -17.08 -13.01 0.25
N GLU A 84 -16.75 -12.78 -1.02
CA GLU A 84 -17.63 -12.95 -2.19
C GLU A 84 -18.84 -11.97 -2.26
N LYS A 85 -19.09 -11.18 -1.20
CA LYS A 85 -20.15 -10.17 -1.17
C LYS A 85 -19.64 -8.73 -1.24
N THR A 86 -18.38 -8.52 -0.84
CA THR A 86 -17.74 -7.19 -0.87
C THR A 86 -16.59 -7.19 -1.87
N ASN A 87 -16.51 -6.15 -2.69
CA ASN A 87 -15.42 -5.91 -3.64
C ASN A 87 -15.25 -4.40 -3.90
N GLY A 88 -14.09 -3.99 -4.39
CA GLY A 88 -13.78 -2.61 -4.75
C GLY A 88 -12.41 -2.16 -4.23
N ALA A 89 -12.06 -0.91 -4.52
CA ALA A 89 -10.82 -0.28 -4.09
C ALA A 89 -11.09 0.88 -3.12
N GLU A 90 -10.22 1.05 -2.13
CA GLU A 90 -10.24 2.13 -1.15
C GLU A 90 -8.81 2.66 -1.00
N THR A 91 -8.65 3.98 -0.99
CA THR A 91 -7.34 4.61 -0.73
C THR A 91 -7.43 5.48 0.52
N TYR A 92 -6.63 5.13 1.53
CA TYR A 92 -6.64 5.80 2.82
C TYR A 92 -5.56 6.87 2.89
N VAL A 93 -5.89 7.98 3.53
CA VAL A 93 -4.94 9.05 3.88
C VAL A 93 -5.08 9.33 5.36
N TYR A 94 -3.94 9.44 6.05
CA TYR A 94 -3.93 9.82 7.46
C TYR A 94 -4.70 11.12 7.69
N ILE A 95 -5.40 11.24 8.83
CA ILE A 95 -6.38 12.31 9.08
C ILE A 95 -5.77 13.73 9.01
N ILE A 96 -4.49 13.87 9.36
CA ILE A 96 -3.72 15.13 9.25
C ILE A 96 -2.89 15.15 7.95
N GLY A 97 -3.34 14.41 6.94
CA GLY A 97 -2.64 14.27 5.67
C GLY A 97 -2.50 15.60 4.96
N ARG A 98 -1.28 15.85 4.45
CA ARG A 98 -0.99 17.03 3.63
C ARG A 98 -1.80 16.98 2.34
N GLU A 99 -2.12 18.13 1.74
CA GLU A 99 -2.87 18.20 0.48
C GLU A 99 -2.27 17.35 -0.64
N LYS A 100 -0.93 17.26 -0.71
CA LYS A 100 -0.22 16.38 -1.65
C LYS A 100 -0.57 14.89 -1.49
N SER A 101 -0.80 14.42 -0.26
CA SER A 101 -1.19 13.04 0.02
C SER A 101 -2.63 12.78 -0.42
N LYS A 102 -3.54 13.74 -0.20
CA LYS A 102 -4.93 13.66 -0.67
C LYS A 102 -5.01 13.65 -2.20
N GLU A 103 -4.23 14.49 -2.87
CA GLU A 103 -4.15 14.53 -4.32
C GLU A 103 -3.63 13.21 -4.90
N LEU A 104 -2.54 12.66 -4.33
CA LEU A 104 -2.01 11.37 -4.75
C LEU A 104 -3.03 10.24 -4.54
N ALA A 105 -3.67 10.19 -3.36
CA ALA A 105 -4.69 9.19 -3.07
C ALA A 105 -5.88 9.28 -4.04
N LYS A 106 -6.33 10.49 -4.37
CA LYS A 106 -7.38 10.69 -5.38
C LYS A 106 -6.96 10.16 -6.75
N LYS A 107 -5.73 10.45 -7.19
CA LYS A 107 -5.23 9.95 -8.48
C LYS A 107 -5.16 8.42 -8.51
N ILE A 108 -4.61 7.80 -7.46
CA ILE A 108 -4.55 6.33 -7.33
C ILE A 108 -5.97 5.74 -7.36
N GLN A 109 -6.89 6.26 -6.55
CA GLN A 109 -8.27 5.80 -6.51
C GLN A 109 -8.95 5.92 -7.88
N THR A 110 -8.84 7.07 -8.54
CA THR A 110 -9.41 7.28 -9.87
C THR A 110 -8.84 6.31 -10.89
N SER A 111 -7.53 6.04 -10.86
CA SER A 111 -6.91 5.05 -11.75
C SER A 111 -7.42 3.64 -11.49
N LEU A 112 -7.56 3.22 -10.23
CA LEU A 112 -8.10 1.90 -9.89
C LEU A 112 -9.57 1.76 -10.33
N VAL A 113 -10.39 2.78 -10.09
CA VAL A 113 -11.79 2.79 -10.55
C VAL A 113 -11.87 2.74 -12.09
N GLY A 114 -10.97 3.45 -12.78
CA GLY A 114 -10.86 3.39 -14.24
C GLY A 114 -10.49 2.01 -14.80
N LEU A 115 -9.87 1.15 -13.99
CA LEU A 115 -9.60 -0.27 -14.33
C LEU A 115 -10.79 -1.19 -14.05
N GLY A 116 -11.90 -0.67 -13.52
CA GLY A 116 -13.13 -1.42 -13.27
C GLY A 116 -13.37 -1.82 -11.81
N PHE A 117 -12.54 -1.36 -10.86
CA PHE A 117 -12.81 -1.58 -9.44
C PHE A 117 -14.01 -0.73 -8.98
N ALA A 118 -14.90 -1.31 -8.17
CA ALA A 118 -15.95 -0.54 -7.51
C ALA A 118 -15.34 0.54 -6.59
N ASP A 119 -15.81 1.78 -6.71
CA ASP A 119 -15.33 2.89 -5.90
C ASP A 119 -15.90 2.84 -4.48
N ARG A 120 -15.05 2.52 -3.51
CA ARG A 120 -15.42 2.46 -2.08
C ARG A 120 -14.94 3.69 -1.29
N ARG A 121 -14.51 4.74 -2.01
CA ARG A 121 -14.12 6.08 -1.55
C ARG A 121 -12.81 6.16 -0.78
N ASN A 122 -12.23 7.36 -0.82
CA ASN A 122 -11.18 7.79 0.09
C ASN A 122 -11.81 8.12 1.43
N THR A 123 -11.58 7.29 2.45
CA THR A 123 -11.95 7.64 3.81
C THR A 123 -10.71 8.07 4.56
N SER A 124 -10.79 9.23 5.23
CA SER A 124 -9.82 9.58 6.28
C SER A 124 -10.07 8.62 7.44
N SER A 125 -9.24 7.59 7.56
CA SER A 125 -9.30 6.63 8.66
C SER A 125 -8.21 6.92 9.69
N ASN A 126 -8.49 6.56 10.93
CA ASN A 126 -7.50 6.59 12.01
C ASN A 126 -6.71 5.27 12.08
N ASN A 127 -6.78 4.44 11.02
CA ASN A 127 -6.08 3.17 10.97
C ASN A 127 -4.59 3.42 10.78
N ARG A 128 -3.83 3.09 11.82
CA ARG A 128 -2.38 2.95 11.75
C ARG A 128 -2.11 1.57 11.16
N PHE A 129 -2.08 1.49 9.83
CA PHE A 129 -1.31 0.43 9.17
C PHE A 129 0.17 0.80 9.26
#